data_AF-A0A2V9S7J7-F1
#
_entry.id   AF-A0A2V9S7J7-F1
#
_cell.length_a   1.000
_cell.length_b   1.000
_cell.length_c   1.000
_cell.angle_alpha   90.00
_cell.angle_beta   90.00
_cell.angle_gamma   90.00
#
_symmetry.space_group_name_H-M   'P 1'
#
loop_
_entity.id
_entity.type
_entity.pdbx_description
1 polymer ?
#
loop_
_entity_poly.entity_id
_entity_poly.type
_entity_poly.pdbx_seq_one_letter_code
_entity_poly.pdbx_strand_id
1 'polypeptide(L)' 'SLMDSLHDRWVRLLRAIEPNDWKRTFQHPELGLMPLEKTLVLYSWHGRHHVAHITELRKRMGW' A
#
# COMPACT_ATOMS: atom_id res chain seq x y z
N SER A 1 -11.93 8.81 -9.23
CA SER A 1 -10.58 9.29 -9.62
C SER A 1 -9.73 8.10 -10.07
N LEU A 2 -8.51 8.34 -10.59
CA LEU A 2 -7.56 7.24 -10.87
C LEU A 2 -7.30 6.39 -9.61
N MET A 3 -7.14 7.05 -8.46
CA MET A 3 -6.84 6.38 -7.19
C MET A 3 -8.00 5.49 -6.74
N ASP A 4 -9.25 5.93 -6.91
CA ASP A 4 -10.41 5.13 -6.50
C ASP A 4 -10.53 3.85 -7.34
N SER A 5 -10.44 3.99 -8.66
CA SER A 5 -10.54 2.85 -9.59
C SER A 5 -9.37 1.88 -9.44
N LEU A 6 -8.16 2.39 -9.17
CA LEU A 6 -6.99 1.57 -8.88
C LEU A 6 -7.18 0.77 -7.59
N HIS A 7 -7.58 1.42 -6.50
CA HIS A 7 -7.77 0.75 -5.21
C HIS A 7 -8.92 -0.27 -5.24
N ASP A 8 -10.03 0.00 -5.94
CA ASP A 8 -11.11 -0.99 -6.08
C ASP A 8 -10.60 -2.28 -6.73
N ARG A 9 -9.91 -2.18 -7.86
CA ARG A 9 -9.32 -3.35 -8.53
C ARG A 9 -8.25 -4.02 -7.68
N TRP A 10 -7.41 -3.24 -7.01
CA TRP A 10 -6.31 -3.77 -6.22
C TRP A 10 -6.81 -4.53 -4.99
N VAL A 11 -7.78 -3.99 -4.25
CA VAL A 11 -8.38 -4.67 -3.09
C VAL A 11 -9.10 -5.96 -3.50
N ARG A 12 -9.79 -5.98 -4.65
CA ARG A 12 -10.38 -7.21 -5.20
C ARG A 12 -9.33 -8.28 -5.46
N LEU A 13 -8.19 -7.91 -6.06
CA LEU A 13 -7.07 -8.81 -6.26
C LEU A 13 -6.51 -9.33 -4.93
N LEU A 14 -6.23 -8.44 -3.98
CA LEU A 14 -5.64 -8.82 -2.68
C LEU A 14 -6.55 -9.76 -1.89
N ARG A 15 -7.88 -9.57 -1.97
CA ARG A 15 -8.87 -10.47 -1.33
C ARG A 15 -8.96 -11.85 -1.98
N ALA A 16 -8.53 -11.98 -3.23
CA ALA A 16 -8.52 -13.25 -3.95
C ALA A 16 -7.21 -14.05 -3.78
N ILE A 17 -6.23 -13.52 -3.02
CA ILE A 17 -4.99 -14.23 -2.72
C ILE A 17 -5.24 -15.25 -1.61
N GLU A 18 -4.97 -16.51 -1.91
CA GLU A 18 -5.06 -17.60 -0.94
C GLU A 18 -4.05 -17.40 0.22
N PRO A 19 -4.36 -17.83 1.45
CA PRO A 19 -3.50 -17.63 2.61
C PRO A 19 -2.03 -18.04 2.40
N ASN A 20 -1.79 -19.16 1.72
CA ASN A 20 -0.44 -19.66 1.45
C ASN A 20 0.30 -18.84 0.38
N ASP A 21 -0.42 -18.19 -0.53
CA ASP A 21 0.17 -17.41 -1.63
C ASP A 21 0.77 -16.08 -1.14
N TRP A 22 0.40 -15.60 0.05
CA TRP A 22 1.00 -14.41 0.65
C TRP A 22 2.51 -14.54 0.91
N LYS A 23 3.01 -15.77 1.03
CA LYS A 23 4.44 -16.08 1.18
C LYS A 23 5.21 -16.04 -0.13
N ARG A 24 4.54 -15.94 -1.29
CA ARG A 24 5.21 -15.77 -2.59
C ARG A 24 6.08 -14.52 -2.56
N THR A 25 7.21 -14.58 -3.24
CA THR A 25 8.21 -13.52 -3.25
C THR A 25 8.41 -12.94 -4.65
N PHE A 26 8.94 -11.72 -4.70
CA PHE A 26 9.49 -11.11 -5.89
C PHE A 26 10.87 -10.51 -5.57
N GLN A 27 11.70 -10.30 -6.58
CA GLN A 27 13.00 -9.65 -6.43
C GLN A 27 12.84 -8.12 -6.52
N HIS A 28 12.99 -7.41 -5.42
CA HIS A 28 13.15 -5.95 -5.42
C HIS A 28 14.60 -5.60 -5.77
N PRO A 29 14.85 -4.61 -6.64
CA PRO A 29 16.21 -4.27 -7.08
C PRO A 29 17.13 -3.88 -5.93
N GLU A 30 16.61 -3.20 -4.90
CA GLU A 30 17.40 -2.73 -3.76
C GLU A 30 17.22 -3.55 -2.47
N LEU A 31 16.05 -4.16 -2.28
CA LEU A 31 15.67 -4.78 -1.00
C LEU A 31 15.77 -6.31 -1.06
N GLY A 32 16.14 -6.86 -2.22
CA GLY A 32 16.24 -8.30 -2.43
C GLY A 32 14.87 -8.98 -2.50
N LEU A 33 14.82 -10.24 -2.08
CA LEU A 33 13.59 -11.03 -2.06
C LEU A 33 12.58 -10.47 -1.05
N MET A 34 11.39 -10.12 -1.55
CA MET A 34 10.30 -9.56 -0.75
C MET A 34 9.03 -10.40 -0.85
N PRO A 35 8.47 -10.86 0.29
CA PRO A 35 7.15 -11.49 0.32
C PRO A 35 6.02 -10.50 0.01
N LEU A 36 4.94 -10.99 -0.63
CA LEU A 36 3.76 -10.17 -0.93
C LEU A 36 3.12 -9.56 0.33
N GLU A 37 3.08 -10.30 1.44
CA GLU A 37 2.56 -9.80 2.72
C GLU A 37 3.32 -8.57 3.25
N LYS A 38 4.65 -8.54 3.08
CA LYS A 38 5.49 -7.42 3.51
C LYS A 38 5.16 -6.17 2.70
N THR A 39 4.93 -6.34 1.40
CA THR A 39 4.52 -5.26 0.50
C THR A 39 3.12 -4.74 0.82
N LEU A 40 2.16 -5.62 1.15
CA LEU A 40 0.82 -5.20 1.59
C LEU A 40 0.90 -4.27 2.81
N VAL A 41 1.68 -4.68 3.83
CA VAL A 41 1.85 -3.88 5.06
C VAL A 41 2.49 -2.53 4.72
N LEU A 42 3.55 -2.52 3.90
CA LEU A 42 4.20 -1.30 3.46
C LEU A 42 3.22 -0.31 2.81
N TYR A 43 2.41 -0.77 1.86
CA TYR A 43 1.46 0.12 1.17
C TYR A 43 0.28 0.55 2.05
N SER A 44 -0.14 -0.28 3.02
CA SER A 44 -1.14 0.12 4.03
C SER A 44 -0.64 1.26 4.91
N TRP A 45 0.66 1.25 5.26
CA TRP A 45 1.32 2.33 6.00
C TRP A 45 1.51 3.57 5.12
N HIS A 46 1.99 3.38 3.90
CA HIS A 46 2.33 4.44 2.95
C HIS A 46 1.16 5.38 2.67
N GLY A 47 -0.05 4.83 2.45
CA GLY A 47 -1.26 5.64 2.27
C GLY A 47 -1.57 6.53 3.48
N ARG A 48 -1.54 5.96 4.69
CA ARG A 48 -1.75 6.71 5.93
C ARG A 48 -0.68 7.76 6.16
N HIS A 49 0.58 7.41 5.87
CA HIS A 49 1.73 8.30 6.00
C HIS A 49 1.59 9.56 5.13
N HIS A 50 1.20 9.41 3.87
CA HIS A 50 1.01 10.57 2.98
C HIS A 50 -0.24 11.38 3.29
N VAL A 51 -1.34 10.74 3.70
CA VAL A 51 -2.51 11.48 4.20
C VAL A 51 -2.11 12.33 5.40
N ALA A 52 -1.35 11.78 6.35
CA ALA A 52 -0.87 12.53 7.51
C ALA A 52 -0.01 13.75 7.11
N HIS A 53 0.91 13.61 6.14
CA HIS A 53 1.68 14.76 5.64
C HIS A 53 0.78 15.90 5.14
N ILE A 54 -0.27 15.56 4.40
CA ILE A 54 -1.21 16.55 3.85
C ILE A 54 -2.03 17.17 4.99
N THR A 55 -2.67 16.36 5.83
CA THR A 55 -3.57 16.86 6.87
C THR A 55 -2.83 17.68 7.93
N GLU A 56 -1.61 17.28 8.30
CA GLU A 56 -0.79 18.06 9.24
C GLU A 56 -0.28 19.36 8.63
N LEU A 57 0.01 19.40 7.32
CA LEU A 57 0.31 20.66 6.65
C LEU A 57 -0.91 21.60 6.66
N ARG A 58 -2.09 21.11 6.26
CA ARG A 58 -3.33 21.90 6.28
C ARG A 58 -3.61 22.48 7.66
N LYS A 59 -3.48 21.65 8.70
CA LYS A 59 -3.65 22.06 10.09
C LYS A 59 -2.69 23.18 10.50
N ARG A 60 -1.39 23.07 10.15
CA ARG A 60 -0.39 24.11 10.46
C ARG A 60 -0.66 25.44 9.75
N MET A 61 -1.27 25.39 8.57
CA MET A 61 -1.58 26.58 7.77
C MET A 61 -2.95 27.18 8.06
N GLY A 62 -3.78 26.52 8.88
CA GLY A 62 -5.14 26.97 9.18
C GLY A 62 -6.11 26.87 8.00
N TRP A 63 -5.89 25.92 7.09
CA TRP A 63 -6.77 25.62 5.95
C TRP A 63 -7.87 24.60 6.27
#